data_AF-A0A971FE76-F1
#
_entry.id   AF-A0A971FE76-F1
#
_cell.length_a   1.000
_cell.length_b   1.000
_cell.length_c   1.000
_cell.angle_alpha   90.00
_cell.angle_beta   90.00
_cell.angle_gamma   90.00
#
_symmetry.space_group_name_H-M   'P 1'
#
loop_
_entity.id
_entity.type
_entity.pdbx_description
1 polymer ?
#
loop_
_entity_poly.entity_id
_entity_poly.type
_entity_poly.pdbx_seq_one_letter_code
_entity_poly.pdbx_strand_id
1 'polypeptide(L)'
;MIQYNCPNCGANLNISDDYAGKPAICGGCGNTFQCPQQGIPVLPPVIPAAPVRRRTGAKVAVAVVLIAIVLVLLIGILDLSRSKTISNVSEAATSLKILAKWQIAYQAANADNGNYGSMAALCEFINYPGADPTVEDTIKQTTSPPGYTFDLRILPRLKNQEPDFFCIANPVNTGNPFKKSNPIRLYVDKSQIVRYTNDGSEPNAASRPFTLEELMGLEGEKESS
;
A
#
# COMPACT_ATOMS: atom_id res chain seq x y z
N MET A 1 45.43 -47.42 -23.83
CA MET A 1 45.52 -45.98 -23.57
C MET A 1 44.50 -45.27 -24.45
N ILE A 2 43.71 -44.35 -23.89
CA ILE A 2 42.64 -43.60 -24.58
C ILE A 2 43.13 -42.18 -24.85
N GLN A 3 43.16 -41.79 -26.13
CA GLN A 3 43.37 -40.39 -26.50
C GLN A 3 42.04 -39.63 -26.41
N TYR A 4 41.99 -38.59 -25.58
CA TYR A 4 40.79 -37.80 -25.37
C TYR A 4 41.12 -36.31 -25.23
N ASN A 5 40.35 -35.46 -25.89
CA ASN A 5 40.53 -34.02 -25.80
C ASN A 5 39.65 -33.47 -24.67
N CYS A 6 40.26 -32.73 -23.75
CA CYS A 6 39.53 -32.11 -22.65
C CYS A 6 38.44 -31.17 -23.20
N PRO A 7 37.16 -31.33 -22.80
CA PRO A 7 36.06 -30.52 -23.33
C PRO A 7 36.15 -29.04 -22.92
N ASN A 8 36.93 -28.72 -21.89
CA ASN A 8 37.03 -27.36 -21.37
C ASN A 8 38.20 -26.57 -21.98
N CYS A 9 39.37 -27.19 -22.18
CA CYS A 9 40.56 -26.48 -22.66
C CYS A 9 41.16 -27.04 -23.96
N GLY A 10 40.61 -28.14 -24.51
CA GLY A 10 41.08 -28.73 -25.76
C GLY A 10 42.43 -29.47 -25.66
N ALA A 11 43.04 -29.56 -24.48
CA ALA A 11 44.29 -30.31 -24.29
C ALA A 11 44.09 -31.79 -24.64
N ASN A 12 45.01 -32.35 -25.44
CA ASN A 12 45.03 -33.77 -25.75
C ASN A 12 45.61 -34.55 -24.56
N LEU A 13 44.79 -35.40 -23.97
CA LEU A 13 45.14 -36.19 -22.79
C LEU A 13 45.31 -37.65 -23.20
N ASN A 14 46.38 -38.27 -22.70
CA ASN A 14 46.61 -39.69 -22.83
C ASN A 14 46.27 -40.38 -21.50
N ILE A 15 45.10 -41.01 -21.46
CA ILE A 15 44.51 -41.54 -20.22
C ILE A 15 44.66 -43.07 -20.20
N SER A 16 45.01 -43.67 -19.06
CA SER A 16 45.04 -45.13 -18.90
C SER A 16 43.64 -45.72 -19.08
N ASP A 17 43.55 -46.92 -19.66
CA ASP A 17 42.26 -47.60 -19.89
C ASP A 17 41.54 -47.89 -18.56
N ASP A 18 42.27 -47.97 -17.44
CA ASP A 18 41.73 -48.17 -16.09
C ASP A 18 40.82 -47.04 -15.60
N TYR A 19 40.88 -45.88 -16.24
CA TYR A 19 40.04 -44.71 -15.96
C TYR A 19 38.80 -44.62 -16.86
N ALA A 20 38.57 -45.56 -17.77
CA ALA A 20 37.37 -45.58 -18.61
C ALA A 20 36.09 -45.56 -17.73
N GLY A 21 35.21 -44.57 -17.96
CA GLY A 21 33.99 -44.36 -17.19
C GLY A 21 34.17 -43.74 -15.79
N LYS A 22 35.41 -43.51 -15.34
CA LYS A 22 35.70 -42.84 -14.05
C LYS A 22 35.95 -41.34 -14.23
N PRO A 23 35.76 -40.52 -13.18
CA PRO A 23 36.15 -39.12 -13.21
C PRO A 23 37.69 -39.00 -13.27
N ALA A 24 38.19 -38.13 -14.14
CA ALA A 24 39.60 -37.79 -14.25
C ALA A 24 39.78 -36.27 -14.23
N ILE A 25 40.93 -35.80 -13.72
CA ILE A 25 41.28 -34.38 -13.66
C ILE A 25 42.15 -34.03 -14.86
N CYS A 26 41.80 -32.96 -15.58
CA CYS A 26 42.62 -32.47 -16.69
C CYS A 26 43.93 -31.86 -16.17
N GLY A 27 45.08 -32.37 -16.62
CA GLY A 27 46.39 -31.80 -16.27
C GLY A 27 46.65 -30.39 -16.83
N GLY A 28 45.84 -29.92 -17.78
CA GLY A 28 45.94 -28.58 -18.35
C GLY A 28 45.13 -27.51 -17.61
N CYS A 29 43.84 -27.76 -17.34
CA CYS A 29 42.94 -26.77 -16.72
C CYS A 29 42.45 -27.13 -15.31
N GLY A 30 42.79 -28.30 -14.77
CA GLY A 30 42.40 -28.73 -13.43
C GLY A 30 40.94 -29.18 -13.28
N ASN A 31 40.10 -29.07 -14.33
CA ASN A 31 38.70 -29.48 -14.25
C ASN A 31 38.53 -31.00 -14.31
N THR A 32 37.60 -31.52 -13.51
CA THR A 32 37.16 -32.91 -13.53
C THR A 32 36.21 -33.17 -14.69
N PHE A 33 36.43 -34.23 -15.45
CA PHE A 33 35.52 -34.69 -16.51
C PHE A 33 35.36 -36.22 -16.43
N GLN A 34 34.31 -36.74 -17.05
CA GLN A 34 34.06 -38.18 -17.09
C GLN A 34 34.70 -38.79 -18.33
N CYS A 35 35.60 -39.75 -18.15
CA CYS A 35 36.24 -40.42 -19.29
C CYS A 35 35.21 -41.26 -20.05
N PRO A 36 35.17 -41.19 -21.39
CA PRO A 36 34.26 -42.00 -22.18
C PRO A 36 34.53 -43.49 -21.93
N GLN A 37 33.47 -44.29 -21.77
CA GLN A 37 33.60 -45.74 -21.69
C GLN A 37 34.05 -46.25 -23.07
N GLN A 38 35.19 -46.94 -23.12
CA GLN A 38 35.62 -47.63 -24.34
C GLN A 38 34.53 -48.62 -24.75
N GLY A 39 34.14 -48.53 -26.03
CA GLY A 39 32.93 -49.13 -26.57
C GLY A 39 32.77 -50.60 -26.20
N ILE A 40 31.76 -50.88 -25.39
CA ILE A 40 31.12 -52.20 -25.37
C ILE A 40 30.55 -52.39 -26.79
N PRO A 41 30.80 -53.51 -27.48
CA PRO A 41 30.17 -53.79 -28.76
C PRO A 41 28.65 -53.62 -28.61
N VAL A 42 28.10 -52.71 -29.40
CA VAL A 42 26.67 -52.38 -29.40
C VAL A 42 25.92 -53.64 -29.82
N LEU A 43 25.40 -54.41 -28.86
CA LEU A 43 24.35 -55.38 -29.16
C LEU A 43 23.21 -54.63 -29.84
N PRO A 44 22.55 -55.22 -30.87
CA PRO A 44 21.41 -54.58 -31.53
C PRO A 44 20.42 -54.12 -30.46
N PRO A 45 19.92 -52.88 -30.56
CA PRO A 45 19.12 -52.27 -29.50
C PRO A 45 17.93 -53.17 -29.21
N VAL A 46 17.94 -53.80 -28.04
CA VAL A 46 16.72 -54.36 -27.45
C VAL A 46 15.84 -53.15 -27.26
N ILE A 47 14.86 -52.96 -28.15
CA ILE A 47 13.88 -51.88 -28.07
C ILE A 47 13.23 -52.02 -26.68
N PRO A 48 13.54 -51.13 -25.72
CA PRO A 48 12.87 -51.19 -24.44
C PRO A 48 11.40 -50.86 -24.72
N ALA A 49 10.50 -51.73 -24.25
CA ALA A 49 9.07 -51.47 -24.31
C ALA A 49 8.82 -50.03 -23.84
N ALA A 50 8.18 -49.23 -24.70
CA ALA A 50 8.04 -47.80 -24.52
C ALA A 50 7.58 -47.49 -23.08
N PRO A 51 8.28 -46.61 -22.34
CA PRO A 51 7.83 -46.23 -21.01
C PRO A 51 6.43 -45.64 -21.14
N VAL A 52 5.45 -46.31 -20.54
CA VAL A 52 4.08 -45.81 -20.42
C VAL A 52 4.17 -44.45 -19.72
N ARG A 53 4.01 -43.36 -20.49
CA ARG A 53 3.92 -41.99 -19.97
C ARG A 53 2.78 -41.95 -18.95
N ARG A 54 3.09 -42.13 -17.67
CA ARG A 54 2.13 -41.87 -16.59
C ARG A 54 1.79 -40.39 -16.68
N ARG A 55 0.54 -40.08 -17.04
CA ARG A 55 -0.06 -38.74 -17.01
C ARG A 55 -0.14 -38.25 -15.56
N THR A 56 0.97 -37.93 -14.94
CA THR A 56 1.02 -37.23 -13.64
C THR A 56 0.90 -35.70 -13.79
N GLY A 57 0.95 -35.18 -15.03
CA GLY A 57 0.90 -33.74 -15.31
C GLY A 57 -0.44 -33.05 -15.00
N ALA A 58 -1.56 -33.78 -15.03
CA ALA A 58 -2.87 -33.16 -14.81
C ALA A 58 -3.06 -32.64 -13.37
N LYS A 59 -2.52 -33.33 -12.37
CA LYS A 59 -2.65 -32.91 -10.96
C LYS A 59 -1.78 -31.69 -10.64
N VAL A 60 -0.60 -31.60 -11.25
CA VAL A 60 0.31 -30.45 -11.07
C VAL A 60 -0.28 -29.20 -11.69
N ALA A 61 -0.82 -29.28 -12.92
CA ALA A 61 -1.43 -28.15 -13.60
C ALA A 61 -2.61 -27.57 -12.79
N VAL A 62 -3.48 -28.42 -12.25
CA VAL A 62 -4.62 -27.99 -11.43
C VAL A 62 -4.15 -27.32 -10.13
N ALA A 63 -3.13 -27.86 -9.45
CA ALA A 63 -2.60 -27.27 -8.23
C ALA A 63 -2.02 -25.87 -8.45
N VAL A 64 -1.28 -25.66 -9.55
CA VAL A 64 -0.70 -24.35 -9.89
C VAL A 64 -1.80 -23.31 -10.17
N VAL A 65 -2.86 -23.68 -10.89
CA VAL A 65 -3.98 -22.77 -11.17
C VAL A 65 -4.71 -22.38 -9.88
N LEU A 66 -4.95 -23.32 -8.97
CA LEU A 66 -5.60 -23.02 -7.69
C LEU A 66 -4.74 -22.06 -6.83
N ILE A 67 -3.43 -22.27 -6.78
CA ILE A 67 -2.52 -21.37 -6.07
C ILE A 67 -2.55 -19.97 -6.69
N ALA A 68 -2.52 -19.86 -8.03
CA ALA A 68 -2.60 -18.58 -8.72
C ALA A 68 -3.91 -17.84 -8.42
N ILE A 69 -5.05 -18.52 -8.40
CA ILE A 69 -6.35 -17.93 -8.06
C ILE A 69 -6.34 -17.42 -6.60
N VAL A 70 -5.82 -18.21 -5.66
CA VAL A 70 -5.73 -17.81 -4.25
C VAL A 70 -4.84 -16.57 -4.09
N LEU A 71 -3.71 -16.49 -4.81
CA LEU A 71 -2.83 -15.31 -4.78
C LEU A 71 -3.53 -14.06 -5.33
N VAL A 72 -4.24 -14.16 -6.46
CA VAL A 72 -5.00 -13.03 -7.03
C VAL A 72 -6.10 -12.56 -6.06
N LEU A 73 -6.80 -13.49 -5.40
CA LEU A 73 -7.81 -13.14 -4.40
C LEU A 73 -7.20 -12.44 -3.18
N LEU A 74 -6.04 -12.90 -2.70
CA LEU A 74 -5.33 -12.26 -1.58
C LEU A 74 -4.89 -10.83 -1.92
N ILE A 75 -4.36 -10.61 -3.13
CA ILE A 75 -3.99 -9.27 -3.62
C ILE A 75 -5.25 -8.37 -3.69
N GLY A 76 -6.34 -8.87 -4.28
CA GLY A 76 -7.58 -8.09 -4.39
C GLY A 76 -8.23 -7.72 -3.04
N ILE A 77 -8.13 -8.60 -2.03
CA ILE A 77 -8.64 -8.30 -0.67
C ILE A 77 -7.80 -7.19 -0.01
N LEU A 78 -6.48 -7.19 -0.20
CA LEU A 78 -5.61 -6.15 0.32
C LEU A 78 -5.98 -4.78 -0.29
N ASP A 79 -6.18 -4.72 -1.60
CA ASP A 79 -6.57 -3.50 -2.31
C ASP A 79 -7.96 -2.99 -1.86
N LEU A 80 -8.90 -3.89 -1.60
CA LEU A 80 -10.23 -3.52 -1.12
C LEU A 80 -10.17 -2.85 0.26
N SER A 81 -9.28 -3.30 1.14
CA SER A 81 -9.10 -2.68 2.45
C SER A 81 -8.47 -1.29 2.34
N ARG A 82 -7.53 -1.09 1.40
CA ARG A 82 -6.86 0.19 1.12
C ARG A 82 -7.82 1.22 0.53
N SER A 83 -8.63 0.80 -0.44
CA SER A 83 -9.64 1.64 -1.10
C SER A 83 -10.59 2.30 -0.09
N LYS A 84 -11.02 1.56 0.94
CA LYS A 84 -11.90 2.10 1.98
C LYS A 84 -11.24 3.21 2.80
N THR A 85 -9.96 3.08 3.13
CA THR A 85 -9.25 4.11 3.91
C THR A 85 -9.08 5.39 3.10
N ILE A 86 -8.69 5.28 1.82
CA ILE A 86 -8.55 6.43 0.93
C ILE A 86 -9.89 7.15 0.74
N SER A 87 -10.97 6.40 0.52
CA SER A 87 -12.32 6.96 0.39
C SER A 87 -12.69 7.75 1.64
N ASN A 88 -12.56 7.17 2.83
CA ASN A 88 -12.92 7.81 4.09
C ASN A 88 -12.09 9.09 4.36
N VAL A 89 -10.78 9.06 4.05
CA VAL A 89 -9.90 10.24 4.20
C VAL A 89 -10.31 11.35 3.24
N SER A 90 -10.60 11.01 1.98
CA SER A 90 -11.01 11.99 0.96
C SER A 90 -12.37 12.65 1.28
N GLU A 91 -13.31 11.86 1.80
CA GLU A 91 -14.61 12.32 2.25
C GLU A 91 -14.47 13.23 3.48
N ALA A 92 -13.65 12.84 4.46
CA ALA A 92 -13.34 13.65 5.63
C ALA A 92 -12.64 14.98 5.27
N ALA A 93 -11.72 14.97 4.30
CA ALA A 93 -11.06 16.17 3.82
C ALA A 93 -12.03 17.14 3.13
N THR A 94 -12.98 16.61 2.35
CA THR A 94 -14.02 17.42 1.69
C THR A 94 -14.98 18.02 2.72
N SER A 95 -15.39 17.20 3.68
CA SER A 95 -16.18 17.58 4.86
C SER A 95 -15.55 18.74 5.65
N LEU A 96 -14.24 18.66 5.92
CA LEU A 96 -13.50 19.75 6.59
C LEU A 96 -13.53 21.06 5.83
N LYS A 97 -13.34 21.04 4.51
CA LYS A 97 -13.38 22.26 3.68
C LYS A 97 -14.75 22.92 3.73
N ILE A 98 -15.81 22.12 3.71
CA ILE A 98 -17.18 22.61 3.83
C ILE A 98 -17.38 23.26 5.20
N LEU A 99 -17.00 22.59 6.29
CA LEU A 99 -17.08 23.16 7.65
C LEU A 99 -16.30 24.47 7.77
N ALA A 100 -15.09 24.54 7.21
CA ALA A 100 -14.29 25.77 7.23
C ALA A 100 -14.97 26.91 6.48
N LYS A 101 -15.54 26.64 5.29
CA LYS A 101 -16.29 27.63 4.53
C LYS A 101 -17.50 28.16 5.30
N TRP A 102 -18.23 27.29 6.00
CA TRP A 102 -19.35 27.68 6.84
C TRP A 102 -18.93 28.51 8.04
N GLN A 103 -17.84 28.14 8.71
CA GLN A 103 -17.33 28.91 9.83
C GLN A 103 -16.90 30.31 9.39
N ILE A 104 -16.28 30.46 8.22
CA ILE A 104 -15.94 31.77 7.64
C ILE A 104 -17.22 32.59 7.37
N ALA A 105 -18.25 31.98 6.77
CA ALA A 105 -19.52 32.66 6.50
C ALA A 105 -20.24 33.07 7.80
N TYR A 106 -20.26 32.19 8.81
CA TYR A 106 -20.81 32.48 10.13
C TYR A 106 -20.09 33.64 10.81
N GLN A 107 -18.76 33.65 10.73
CA GLN A 107 -17.93 34.74 11.27
C GLN A 107 -18.22 36.07 10.57
N ALA A 108 -18.36 36.06 9.25
CA ALA A 108 -18.69 37.27 8.49
C ALA A 108 -20.08 37.82 8.88
N ALA A 109 -21.05 36.95 9.16
CA ALA A 109 -22.39 37.33 9.58
C ALA A 109 -22.49 37.82 11.04
N ASN A 110 -21.56 37.44 11.91
CA ASN A 110 -21.63 37.69 13.36
C ASN A 110 -20.43 38.50 13.91
N ALA A 111 -19.77 39.28 13.05
CA ALA A 111 -18.52 39.99 13.37
C ALA A 111 -18.60 40.89 14.62
N ASP A 112 -19.79 41.41 14.94
CA ASP A 112 -20.01 42.36 16.01
C ASP A 112 -20.13 41.73 17.41
N ASN A 113 -20.46 40.44 17.50
CA ASN A 113 -20.81 39.80 18.77
C ASN A 113 -19.60 39.23 19.52
N GLY A 114 -18.41 39.20 18.89
CA GLY A 114 -17.19 38.63 19.48
C GLY A 114 -17.30 37.15 19.88
N ASN A 115 -18.42 36.51 19.55
CA ASN A 115 -18.76 35.15 19.93
C ASN A 115 -18.72 34.30 18.66
N TYR A 116 -17.71 33.44 18.58
CA TYR A 116 -17.35 32.74 17.35
C TYR A 116 -18.14 31.45 17.12
N GLY A 117 -19.22 31.27 17.89
CA GLY A 117 -20.07 30.09 17.89
C GLY A 117 -19.43 28.91 18.60
N SER A 118 -20.21 27.87 18.83
CA SER A 118 -19.73 26.50 19.05
C SER A 118 -20.16 25.66 17.83
N MET A 119 -19.74 24.39 17.73
CA MET A 119 -20.32 23.48 16.74
C MET A 119 -21.86 23.44 16.85
N ALA A 120 -22.40 23.56 18.07
CA ALA A 120 -23.85 23.66 18.27
C ALA A 120 -24.44 24.96 17.75
N ALA A 121 -23.76 26.10 17.92
CA ALA A 121 -24.19 27.38 17.36
C ALA A 121 -24.13 27.41 15.83
N LEU A 122 -23.16 26.70 15.22
CA LEU A 122 -23.14 26.46 13.78
C LEU A 122 -24.35 25.65 13.35
N CYS A 123 -24.71 24.59 14.08
CA CYS A 123 -25.93 23.83 13.81
C CYS A 123 -27.20 24.68 13.93
N GLU A 124 -27.27 25.60 14.89
CA GLU A 124 -28.38 26.54 15.02
C GLU A 124 -28.43 27.57 13.88
N PHE A 125 -27.27 28.04 13.40
CA PHE A 125 -27.21 28.98 12.27
C PHE A 125 -27.78 28.41 10.97
N ILE A 126 -27.73 27.09 10.78
CA ILE A 126 -28.34 26.42 9.63
C ILE A 126 -29.86 26.56 9.64
N ASN A 127 -30.47 26.69 10.82
CA ASN A 127 -31.92 26.89 10.95
C ASN A 127 -32.33 28.35 10.73
N TYR A 128 -31.40 29.24 10.37
CA TYR A 128 -31.69 30.64 10.13
C TYR A 128 -32.50 30.81 8.83
N PRO A 129 -33.58 31.60 8.81
CA PRO A 129 -34.37 31.84 7.60
C PRO A 129 -33.50 32.50 6.53
N GLY A 130 -33.23 31.77 5.44
CA GLY A 130 -32.32 32.16 4.37
C GLY A 130 -31.06 31.29 4.25
N ALA A 131 -30.83 30.37 5.20
CA ALA A 131 -29.86 29.31 5.02
C ALA A 131 -30.31 28.35 3.90
N ASP A 132 -29.37 27.94 3.06
CA ASP A 132 -29.65 27.01 1.96
C ASP A 132 -30.00 25.62 2.56
N PRO A 133 -31.17 25.02 2.22
CA PRO A 133 -31.59 23.75 2.80
C PRO A 133 -30.67 22.58 2.46
N THR A 134 -29.85 22.69 1.41
CA THR A 134 -28.82 21.67 1.10
C THR A 134 -27.74 21.58 2.19
N VAL A 135 -27.64 22.60 3.03
CA VAL A 135 -26.61 22.76 4.07
C VAL A 135 -26.87 21.88 5.27
N GLU A 136 -28.13 21.69 5.65
CA GLU A 136 -28.48 20.83 6.78
C GLU A 136 -28.17 19.36 6.47
N ASP A 137 -28.53 18.89 5.28
CA ASP A 137 -28.20 17.55 4.81
C ASP A 137 -26.69 17.38 4.65
N THR A 138 -26.01 18.39 4.08
CA THR A 138 -24.56 18.38 3.96
C THR A 138 -23.90 18.30 5.32
N ILE A 139 -24.33 19.07 6.33
CA ILE A 139 -23.73 19.09 7.67
C ILE A 139 -24.06 17.81 8.45
N LYS A 140 -25.27 17.25 8.34
CA LYS A 140 -25.60 15.95 8.96
C LYS A 140 -24.75 14.82 8.36
N GLN A 141 -24.50 14.85 7.06
CA GLN A 141 -23.59 13.91 6.40
C GLN A 141 -22.11 14.20 6.74
N THR A 142 -21.75 15.48 6.89
CA THR A 142 -20.39 15.98 7.11
C THR A 142 -19.96 15.98 8.57
N THR A 143 -20.84 15.87 9.56
CA THR A 143 -20.45 15.90 10.98
C THR A 143 -20.02 14.54 11.51
N SER A 144 -20.30 13.46 10.77
CA SER A 144 -19.90 12.11 11.15
C SER A 144 -19.63 11.21 9.92
N PRO A 145 -18.67 11.57 9.05
CA PRO A 145 -18.28 10.72 7.94
C PRO A 145 -17.73 9.39 8.47
N PRO A 146 -17.82 8.31 7.66
CA PRO A 146 -17.43 6.99 8.09
C PRO A 146 -15.98 6.96 8.61
N GLY A 147 -15.82 6.71 9.91
CA GLY A 147 -14.51 6.52 10.53
C GLY A 147 -13.78 7.79 10.96
N TYR A 148 -14.41 8.98 10.97
CA TYR A 148 -13.84 10.20 11.54
C TYR A 148 -14.85 10.94 12.44
N THR A 149 -14.34 11.60 13.48
CA THR A 149 -15.03 12.61 14.28
C THR A 149 -14.38 13.97 14.05
N PHE A 150 -15.17 15.03 14.09
CA PHE A 150 -14.66 16.39 13.94
C PHE A 150 -14.64 17.13 15.27
N ASP A 151 -13.48 17.71 15.59
CA ASP A 151 -13.28 18.61 16.73
C ASP A 151 -13.05 20.02 16.17
N LEU A 152 -14.09 20.85 16.21
CA LEU A 152 -14.00 22.27 15.83
C LEU A 152 -13.55 23.08 17.05
N ARG A 153 -12.36 23.66 16.97
CA ARG A 153 -11.82 24.53 18.00
C ARG A 153 -11.80 25.96 17.52
N ILE A 154 -12.31 26.81 18.39
CA ILE A 154 -12.48 28.22 18.13
C ILE A 154 -11.58 28.94 19.12
N LEU A 155 -10.60 29.67 18.59
CA LEU A 155 -9.67 30.41 19.41
C LEU A 155 -10.32 31.74 19.79
N PRO A 156 -10.30 32.11 21.08
CA PRO A 156 -10.87 33.38 21.51
C PRO A 156 -10.12 34.54 20.84
N ARG A 157 -10.87 35.58 20.48
CA ARG A 157 -10.27 36.80 19.92
C ARG A 157 -9.33 37.43 20.94
N LEU A 158 -8.06 37.53 20.59
CA LEU A 158 -7.09 38.32 21.35
C LEU A 158 -7.21 39.80 20.94
N LYS A 159 -6.86 40.70 21.86
CA LYS A 159 -6.83 42.14 21.60
C LYS A 159 -5.83 42.39 20.44
N ASN A 160 -6.34 42.81 19.29
CA ASN A 160 -5.61 43.02 18.02
C ASN A 160 -5.30 41.78 17.18
N GLN A 161 -5.93 40.63 17.46
CA GLN A 161 -5.87 39.47 16.56
C GLN A 161 -7.26 39.21 16.00
N GLU A 162 -7.33 38.94 14.71
CA GLU A 162 -8.55 38.35 14.14
C GLU A 162 -8.82 37.01 14.82
N PRO A 163 -10.09 36.68 15.06
CA PRO A 163 -10.45 35.33 15.47
C PRO A 163 -9.88 34.30 14.52
N ASP A 164 -9.51 33.18 15.09
CA ASP A 164 -9.04 32.05 14.32
C ASP A 164 -9.82 30.81 14.74
N PHE A 165 -9.95 29.89 13.79
CA PHE A 165 -10.60 28.62 14.03
C PHE A 165 -9.81 27.54 13.33
N PHE A 166 -9.90 26.36 13.87
CA PHE A 166 -9.41 25.18 13.18
C PHE A 166 -10.32 24.00 13.47
N CYS A 167 -10.45 23.13 12.49
CA CYS A 167 -11.18 21.88 12.65
C CYS A 167 -10.21 20.72 12.47
N ILE A 168 -10.27 19.77 13.42
CA ILE A 168 -9.47 18.56 13.40
C ILE A 168 -10.37 17.37 13.09
N ALA A 169 -10.03 16.61 12.05
CA ALA A 169 -10.61 15.29 11.84
C ALA A 169 -9.81 14.26 12.63
N ASN A 170 -10.43 13.69 13.65
CA ASN A 170 -9.88 12.61 14.43
C ASN A 170 -10.45 11.28 13.94
N PRO A 171 -9.61 10.30 13.59
CA PRO A 171 -10.08 8.99 13.18
C PRO A 171 -10.79 8.28 14.35
N VAL A 172 -11.97 7.72 14.08
CA VAL A 172 -12.71 6.91 15.06
C VAL A 172 -11.95 5.60 15.24
N ASN A 173 -11.23 5.48 16.35
CA ASN A 173 -10.59 4.22 16.73
C ASN A 173 -11.67 3.16 16.96
N THR A 174 -11.90 2.29 15.97
CA THR A 174 -12.89 1.21 16.00
C THR A 174 -12.48 0.03 16.90
N GLY A 175 -11.70 0.29 17.96
CA GLY A 175 -11.45 -0.69 19.01
C GLY A 175 -10.46 -1.80 18.69
N ASN A 176 -9.63 -1.67 17.64
CA ASN A 176 -8.56 -2.64 17.41
C ASN A 176 -7.20 -2.10 17.92
N PRO A 177 -6.78 -2.44 19.16
CA PRO A 177 -5.53 -1.96 19.74
C PRO A 177 -4.27 -2.47 19.02
N PHE A 178 -4.41 -3.41 18.08
CA PHE A 178 -3.29 -4.02 17.36
C PHE A 178 -2.95 -3.36 16.02
N LYS A 179 -3.72 -2.37 15.53
CA LYS A 179 -3.36 -1.62 14.32
C LYS A 179 -2.50 -0.39 14.68
N LYS A 180 -1.18 -0.60 14.70
CA LYS A 180 -0.12 0.45 14.73
C LYS A 180 -0.08 1.35 13.47
N SER A 181 -1.15 1.42 12.68
CA SER A 181 -1.24 2.46 11.65
C SER A 181 -1.57 3.76 12.36
N ASN A 182 -0.57 4.61 12.56
CA ASN A 182 -0.77 5.98 13.04
C ASN A 182 -1.86 6.62 12.19
N PRO A 183 -3.01 6.94 12.79
CA PRO A 183 -4.19 7.22 12.01
C PRO A 183 -4.09 8.68 11.54
N ILE A 184 -4.37 8.91 10.26
CA ILE A 184 -4.19 10.22 9.63
C ILE A 184 -5.10 11.22 10.31
N ARG A 185 -4.54 12.31 10.83
CA ARG A 185 -5.32 13.43 11.35
C ARG A 185 -5.30 14.55 10.34
N LEU A 186 -6.45 15.17 10.13
CA LEU A 186 -6.59 16.26 9.18
C LEU A 186 -6.84 17.56 9.96
N TYR A 187 -6.31 18.65 9.43
CA TYR A 187 -6.43 20.01 9.94
C TYR A 187 -6.90 20.92 8.82
N VAL A 188 -7.82 21.82 9.12
CA VAL A 188 -8.15 22.94 8.23
C VAL A 188 -8.27 24.20 9.06
N ASP A 189 -7.77 25.31 8.51
CA ASP A 189 -7.85 26.65 9.08
C ASP A 189 -8.63 27.59 8.14
N LYS A 190 -8.59 28.89 8.44
CA LYS A 190 -9.21 29.93 7.62
C LYS A 190 -8.71 30.01 6.16
N SER A 191 -7.54 29.44 5.86
CA SER A 191 -7.02 29.38 4.48
C SER A 191 -7.71 28.31 3.63
N GLN A 192 -8.55 27.45 4.24
CA GLN A 192 -9.21 26.31 3.61
C GLN A 192 -8.25 25.26 3.02
N ILE A 193 -6.95 25.38 3.35
CA ILE A 193 -5.95 24.38 3.01
C ILE A 193 -6.07 23.26 4.04
N VAL A 194 -6.44 22.07 3.57
CA VAL A 194 -6.39 20.87 4.41
C VAL A 194 -4.93 20.48 4.57
N ARG A 195 -4.51 20.22 5.80
CA ARG A 195 -3.18 19.74 6.18
C ARG A 195 -3.30 18.45 6.96
N TYR A 196 -2.23 17.67 7.04
CA TYR A 196 -2.29 16.39 7.74
C TYR A 196 -1.00 16.03 8.47
N THR A 197 -1.15 15.10 9.41
CA THR A 197 -0.07 14.37 10.08
C THR A 197 -0.33 12.87 9.96
N ASN A 198 0.71 12.09 9.72
CA ASN A 198 0.65 10.63 9.57
C ASN A 198 1.27 9.88 10.77
N ASP A 199 1.71 10.62 11.80
CA ASP A 199 2.32 10.09 13.03
C ASP A 199 1.36 10.10 14.23
N GLY A 200 0.14 10.60 14.03
CA GLY A 200 -0.87 10.77 15.09
C GLY A 200 -0.65 12.02 15.95
N SER A 201 0.38 12.82 15.69
CA SER A 201 0.54 14.13 16.32
C SER A 201 -0.59 15.08 15.89
N GLU A 202 -0.86 16.12 16.68
CA GLU A 202 -1.90 17.10 16.35
C GLU A 202 -1.44 17.97 15.15
N PRO A 203 -2.17 17.92 14.02
CA PRO A 203 -1.81 18.72 12.85
C PRO A 203 -2.04 20.22 13.12
N ASN A 204 -1.20 21.07 12.53
CA ASN A 204 -1.23 22.53 12.71
C ASN A 204 -0.94 23.26 11.38
N ALA A 205 -0.89 24.60 11.40
CA ALA A 205 -0.64 25.42 10.22
C ALA A 205 0.72 25.17 9.54
N ALA A 206 1.71 24.62 10.25
CA ALA A 206 3.01 24.21 9.70
C ALA A 206 3.01 22.77 9.16
N SER A 207 1.96 21.99 9.40
CA SER A 207 1.81 20.64 8.84
C SER A 207 1.71 20.68 7.31
N ARG A 208 2.08 19.57 6.68
CA ARG A 208 2.11 19.43 5.22
C ARG A 208 0.71 19.60 4.63
N PRO A 209 0.56 20.30 3.49
CA PRO A 209 -0.72 20.38 2.80
C PRO A 209 -1.13 18.99 2.29
N PHE A 210 -2.40 18.66 2.48
CA PHE A 210 -2.99 17.43 1.99
C PHE A 210 -3.15 17.50 0.47
N THR A 211 -2.46 16.61 -0.25
CA THR A 211 -2.69 16.38 -1.67
C THR A 211 -3.12 14.92 -1.86
N LEU A 212 -4.05 14.70 -2.80
CA LEU A 212 -4.53 13.35 -3.10
C LEU A 212 -3.39 12.44 -3.61
N GLU A 213 -2.42 13.05 -4.30
CA GLU A 213 -1.22 12.40 -4.83
C GLU A 213 -0.31 11.90 -3.71
N GLU A 214 -0.08 12.69 -2.65
CA GLU A 214 0.68 12.22 -1.49
C GLU A 214 -0.01 11.08 -0.76
N LEU A 215 -1.34 11.09 -0.68
CA LEU A 215 -2.09 9.99 -0.05
C LEU A 215 -1.88 8.67 -0.80
N MET A 216 -1.83 8.71 -2.13
CA MET A 216 -1.52 7.54 -2.96
C MET A 216 -0.03 7.17 -2.87
N GLY A 217 0.87 8.14 -2.68
CA GLY A 217 2.31 7.95 -2.62
C GLY A 217 2.84 7.38 -1.29
N LEU A 218 2.20 7.72 -0.15
CA LEU A 218 2.56 7.21 1.18
C LEU A 218 2.45 5.68 1.30
N GLU A 219 1.80 5.02 0.35
CA GLU A 219 1.68 3.56 0.29
C GLU A 219 2.93 2.87 -0.29
N GLY A 220 3.72 3.56 -1.13
CA GLY A 220 4.88 2.96 -1.80
C GLY A 220 6.16 2.91 -0.95
N GLU A 221 6.33 3.82 0.02
CA GLU A 221 7.56 3.90 0.81
C GLU A 221 7.74 2.75 1.81
N LYS A 222 6.64 2.13 2.29
CA LYS A 222 6.69 1.06 3.30
C LYS A 222 7.16 -0.29 2.80
N GLU A 223 7.22 -0.52 1.49
CA GLU A 223 7.72 -1.80 0.92
C GLU A 223 9.23 -1.79 0.66
N SER A 224 9.92 -0.69 0.94
CA SER A 224 11.37 -0.51 0.66
C SER A 224 12.30 -0.58 1.87
N SER A 225 11.78 -0.85 3.08
CA SER A 225 12.55 -0.98 4.33
C SER A 225 12.34 -2.34 4.97
#